data_AF-A0A3D1IJF5-F1
#
_entry.id   AF-A0A3D1IJF5-F1
#
_cell.length_a   1.000
_cell.length_b   1.000
_cell.length_c   1.000
_cell.angle_alpha   90.00
_cell.angle_beta   90.00
_cell.angle_gamma   90.00
#
_symmetry.space_group_name_H-M   'P 1'
#
loop_
_entity.id
_entity.type
_entity.pdbx_description
1 polymer ?
#
loop_
_entity_poly.entity_id
_entity_poly.type
_entity_poly.pdbx_seq_one_letter_code
_entity_poly.pdbx_strand_id
1 'polypeptide(L)'
;MKSLAPHDRPHEKLDRLGPAGLGDNELLAVILVHGFRAASAIDVANDVLDTVRGVQGLTRQPQVDLRRLKGIGVAKASQILTAVEPGRRTLVRAPERREQLGAPPDICFRGTGPGRSSSSAPCSWTPSTGF
;
A
#
# COMPACT_ATOMS: atom_id res chain seq x y z
N MET A 1 6.63 30.02 -17.87
CA MET A 1 5.88 28.79 -17.52
C MET A 1 5.58 28.05 -18.80
N LYS A 2 6.15 26.86 -19.00
CA LYS A 2 5.77 25.99 -20.13
C LYS A 2 4.40 25.39 -19.79
N SER A 3 3.36 25.82 -20.49
CA SER A 3 2.03 25.23 -20.35
C SER A 3 2.02 23.91 -21.12
N LEU A 4 1.92 22.79 -20.40
CA LEU A 4 1.64 21.50 -21.01
C LEU A 4 0.22 21.50 -21.59
N ALA A 5 0.02 20.81 -22.71
CA ALA A 5 -1.32 20.60 -23.24
C ALA A 5 -2.20 19.91 -22.16
N PRO A 6 -3.52 20.14 -22.12
CA PRO A 6 -4.38 19.58 -21.07
C PRO A 6 -4.24 18.07 -20.91
N HIS A 7 -4.04 17.34 -22.02
CA HIS A 7 -3.88 15.88 -22.03
C HIS A 7 -2.49 15.37 -21.62
N ASP A 8 -1.50 16.27 -21.56
CA ASP A 8 -0.13 15.96 -21.13
C ASP A 8 0.10 16.33 -19.66
N ARG A 9 -0.92 16.87 -18.99
CA ARG A 9 -0.84 17.14 -17.57
C ARG A 9 -0.92 15.82 -16.79
N PRO A 10 -0.13 15.64 -15.72
CA PRO A 10 0.01 14.32 -15.08
C PRO A 10 -1.29 13.76 -14.51
N HIS A 11 -2.13 14.60 -13.91
CA HIS A 11 -3.41 14.14 -13.32
C HIS A 11 -4.41 13.72 -14.40
N GLU A 12 -4.55 14.53 -15.45
CA GLU A 12 -5.42 14.26 -16.59
C GLU A 12 -4.92 13.02 -17.38
N LYS A 13 -3.61 12.85 -17.50
CA LYS A 13 -2.99 11.66 -18.11
C LYS A 13 -3.20 10.41 -17.25
N LEU A 14 -3.12 10.53 -15.91
CA LEU A 14 -3.37 9.45 -14.97
C LEU A 14 -4.82 8.95 -15.05
N ASP A 15 -5.78 9.87 -15.15
CA ASP A 15 -7.20 9.54 -15.32
C ASP A 15 -7.44 8.77 -16.63
N ARG A 16 -6.78 9.19 -17.72
CA ARG A 16 -6.97 8.60 -19.05
C ARG A 16 -6.24 7.27 -19.27
N LEU A 17 -4.98 7.17 -18.83
CA LEU A 17 -4.07 6.05 -19.17
C LEU A 17 -3.76 5.16 -17.96
N GLY A 18 -4.20 5.54 -16.76
CA GLY A 18 -3.80 4.89 -15.52
C GLY A 18 -2.31 5.09 -15.20
N PRO A 19 -1.84 4.55 -14.06
CA PRO A 19 -0.47 4.74 -13.59
C PRO A 19 0.59 4.16 -14.55
N ALA A 20 0.24 3.12 -15.33
CA ALA A 20 1.15 2.50 -16.30
C ALA A 20 1.47 3.40 -17.50
N GLY A 21 0.64 4.42 -17.78
CA GLY A 21 0.88 5.39 -18.86
C GLY A 21 1.77 6.56 -18.47
N LEU A 22 2.16 6.67 -17.19
CA LEU A 22 2.97 7.77 -16.68
C LEU A 22 4.45 7.35 -16.59
N GLY A 23 5.34 8.29 -16.92
CA GLY A 23 6.75 8.18 -16.56
C GLY A 23 6.98 8.41 -15.07
N ASP A 24 8.16 8.02 -14.59
CA ASP A 24 8.56 8.15 -13.18
C ASP A 24 8.41 9.57 -12.63
N ASN A 25 8.79 10.57 -13.44
CA ASN A 25 8.68 11.98 -13.09
C ASN A 25 7.22 12.45 -13.03
N GLU A 26 6.35 11.95 -13.90
CA GLU A 26 4.92 12.24 -13.88
C GLU A 26 4.25 11.61 -12.66
N LEU A 27 4.58 10.37 -12.32
CA LEU A 27 4.10 9.70 -11.10
C LEU A 27 4.47 10.50 -9.85
N LEU A 28 5.73 10.92 -9.77
CA LEU A 28 6.21 11.73 -8.66
C LEU A 28 5.56 13.13 -8.65
N ALA A 29 5.35 13.75 -9.81
CA ALA A 29 4.69 15.05 -9.91
C ALA A 29 3.23 15.00 -9.42
N VAL A 30 2.50 13.90 -9.70
CA VAL A 30 1.14 13.67 -9.16
C VAL A 30 1.17 13.62 -7.64
N ILE A 31 2.14 12.92 -7.04
CA ILE A 31 2.29 12.83 -5.57
C ILE A 31 2.58 14.21 -4.97
N LEU A 32 3.41 15.02 -5.63
CA LEU A 32 3.80 16.35 -5.16
C LEU A 32 2.70 17.40 -5.32
N VAL A 33 1.71 17.15 -6.20
CA VAL A 33 0.54 17.99 -6.54
C VAL A 33 0.89 19.32 -7.21
N HIS A 34 1.81 20.08 -6.63
CA HIS A 34 2.21 21.38 -7.12
C HIS A 34 3.72 21.59 -6.97
N GLY A 35 4.25 22.48 -7.80
CA GLY A 35 5.62 22.94 -7.71
C GLY A 35 5.82 23.99 -6.60
N PHE A 36 6.67 24.97 -6.88
CA PHE A 36 6.82 26.19 -6.10
C PHE A 36 6.92 27.39 -7.06
N ARG A 37 7.05 28.61 -6.54
CA ARG A 37 6.98 29.84 -7.36
C ARG A 37 7.85 29.83 -8.63
N ALA A 38 9.01 29.18 -8.62
CA ALA A 38 9.95 29.18 -9.75
C ALA A 38 9.99 27.87 -10.56
N ALA A 39 9.28 26.81 -10.15
CA ALA A 39 9.35 25.51 -10.81
C ALA A 39 8.01 24.76 -10.71
N SER A 40 7.63 24.03 -11.75
CA SER A 40 6.42 23.19 -11.75
C SER A 40 6.60 21.90 -10.94
N ALA A 41 5.52 21.14 -10.72
CA ALA A 41 5.61 19.84 -10.04
C ALA A 41 6.48 18.84 -10.83
N ILE A 42 6.42 18.88 -12.17
CA ILE A 42 7.27 18.08 -13.06
C ILE A 42 8.74 18.47 -12.91
N ASP A 43 9.03 19.77 -12.87
CA ASP A 43 10.42 20.24 -12.71
C ASP A 43 11.00 19.76 -11.37
N VAL A 44 10.22 19.90 -10.28
CA VAL A 44 10.62 19.41 -8.96
C VAL A 44 10.79 17.89 -8.96
N ALA A 45 9.91 17.14 -9.63
CA ALA A 45 10.01 15.70 -9.73
C ALA A 45 11.28 15.26 -10.49
N ASN A 46 11.62 15.93 -11.59
CA ASN A 46 12.86 15.69 -12.33
C ASN A 46 14.08 15.95 -11.44
N ASP A 47 14.15 17.11 -10.78
CA ASP A 47 15.27 17.47 -9.90
C ASP A 47 15.47 16.43 -8.78
N VAL A 48 14.37 15.95 -8.19
CA VAL A 48 14.41 14.89 -7.17
C VAL A 48 14.95 13.59 -7.76
N LEU A 49 14.40 13.13 -8.88
CA LEU A 49 14.81 11.87 -9.51
C LEU A 49 16.27 11.91 -9.98
N ASP A 50 16.73 13.03 -10.53
CA ASP A 50 18.12 13.20 -10.92
C ASP A 50 19.06 13.14 -9.71
N THR A 51 18.68 13.81 -8.61
CA THR A 51 19.51 13.83 -7.39
C THR A 51 19.60 12.46 -6.73
N VAL A 52 18.49 11.72 -6.70
CA VAL A 52 18.43 10.41 -6.03
C VAL A 52 18.82 9.25 -6.97
N ARG A 53 19.05 9.54 -8.26
CA ARG A 53 19.37 8.57 -9.33
C ARG A 53 18.22 7.59 -9.64
N GLY A 54 17.04 8.16 -9.89
CA GLY A 54 15.83 7.46 -10.30
C GLY A 54 14.96 6.96 -9.14
N VAL A 55 13.82 6.33 -9.45
CA VAL A 55 12.82 5.91 -8.46
C VAL A 55 13.36 4.96 -7.41
N GLN A 56 14.30 4.09 -7.77
CA GLN A 56 14.96 3.17 -6.83
C GLN A 56 15.72 3.94 -5.74
N GLY A 57 16.28 5.10 -6.08
CA GLY A 57 16.96 5.98 -5.15
C GLY A 57 16.07 6.50 -4.04
N LEU A 58 14.78 6.74 -4.30
CA LEU A 58 13.82 7.26 -3.33
C LEU A 58 13.69 6.35 -2.10
N THR A 59 13.85 5.04 -2.27
CA THR A 59 13.76 4.06 -1.18
C THR A 59 14.88 4.16 -0.15
N ARG A 60 15.99 4.85 -0.49
CA ARG A 60 17.21 4.90 0.32
C ARG A 60 17.46 6.26 0.95
N GLN A 61 16.66 7.27 0.62
CA GLN A 61 16.90 8.63 1.08
C GLN A 61 16.23 8.90 2.43
N PRO A 62 16.97 9.37 3.44
CA PRO A 62 16.36 9.83 4.67
C PRO A 62 15.63 11.16 4.41
N GLN A 63 14.62 11.46 5.24
CA GLN A 63 13.82 12.68 5.11
C GLN A 63 14.68 13.96 5.12
N VAL A 64 15.78 13.96 5.88
CA VAL A 64 16.70 15.10 5.97
C VAL A 64 17.36 15.43 4.63
N ASP A 65 17.69 14.41 3.83
CA ASP A 65 18.36 14.61 2.54
C ASP A 65 17.37 15.09 1.48
N LEU A 66 16.14 14.54 1.47
CA LEU A 66 15.07 15.05 0.62
C LEU A 66 14.78 16.53 0.88
N ARG A 67 14.81 16.96 2.14
CA ARG A 67 14.58 18.36 2.54
C ARG A 67 15.68 19.33 2.11
N ARG A 68 16.86 18.84 1.69
CA ARG A 68 17.92 19.69 1.12
C ARG A 68 17.61 20.12 -0.31
N LEU A 69 16.67 19.43 -0.97
CA LEU A 69 16.24 19.76 -2.34
C LEU A 69 15.35 21.00 -2.34
N LYS A 70 15.60 21.88 -3.31
CA LYS A 70 14.85 23.13 -3.44
C LYS A 70 13.38 22.82 -3.70
N GLY A 71 12.50 23.45 -2.92
CA GLY A 71 11.05 23.26 -3.06
C GLY A 71 10.51 21.98 -2.39
N ILE A 72 11.35 21.21 -1.67
CA ILE A 72 10.95 20.06 -0.86
C ILE A 72 10.99 20.44 0.63
N GLY A 73 9.84 20.85 1.16
CA GLY A 73 9.63 21.05 2.60
C GLY A 73 9.28 19.76 3.32
N VAL A 74 8.97 19.86 4.61
CA VAL A 74 8.55 18.72 5.45
C VAL A 74 7.38 17.97 4.83
N ALA A 75 6.34 18.69 4.37
CA ALA A 75 5.15 18.09 3.78
C ALA A 75 5.46 17.22 2.55
N LYS A 76 6.19 17.77 1.58
CA LYS A 76 6.55 17.05 0.34
C LYS A 76 7.51 15.89 0.62
N ALA A 77 8.47 16.06 1.53
CA ALA A 77 9.34 14.95 1.93
C ALA A 77 8.54 13.79 2.55
N SER A 78 7.58 14.10 3.44
CA SER A 78 6.71 13.09 4.04
C SER A 78 5.81 12.41 3.00
N GLN A 79 5.30 13.16 2.00
CA GLN A 79 4.52 12.60 0.89
C GLN A 79 5.34 11.58 0.09
N ILE A 80 6.58 11.92 -0.29
CA ILE A 80 7.46 11.02 -1.04
C ILE A 80 7.71 9.73 -0.25
N LEU A 81 8.12 9.85 1.01
CA LEU A 81 8.42 8.68 1.86
C LEU A 81 7.19 7.79 2.05
N THR A 82 6.03 8.42 2.29
CA THR A 82 4.77 7.70 2.46
C THR A 82 4.31 7.04 1.17
N ALA A 83 4.58 7.62 0.00
CA ALA A 83 4.21 7.01 -1.28
C ALA A 83 5.05 5.76 -1.60
N VAL A 84 6.31 5.74 -1.18
CA VAL A 84 7.23 4.62 -1.43
C VAL A 84 7.00 3.44 -0.48
N GLU A 85 6.66 3.72 0.78
CA GLU A 85 6.57 2.69 1.83
C GLU A 85 5.54 1.58 1.56
N PRO A 86 4.31 1.84 1.04
CA PRO A 86 3.36 0.80 0.67
C PRO A 86 3.92 -0.15 -0.38
N GLY A 87 4.57 0.37 -1.43
CA GLY A 87 5.23 -0.45 -2.45
C GLY A 87 6.29 -1.36 -1.83
N ARG A 88 7.10 -0.81 -0.91
CA ARG A 88 8.10 -1.59 -0.17
C ARG A 88 7.48 -2.69 0.68
N ARG A 89 6.38 -2.41 1.40
CA ARG A 89 5.68 -3.39 2.24
C ARG A 89 5.07 -4.53 1.43
N THR A 90 4.52 -4.23 0.26
CA THR A 90 3.94 -5.24 -0.64
C THR A 90 5.00 -6.20 -1.20
N LEU A 91 6.22 -5.71 -1.46
CA LEU A 91 7.33 -6.56 -1.93
C LEU A 91 7.94 -7.42 -0.82
N VAL A 92 7.91 -6.95 0.43
CA VAL A 92 8.51 -7.66 1.58
C VAL A 92 7.53 -8.65 2.22
N ARG A 93 6.23 -8.33 2.28
CA ARG A 93 5.23 -9.27 2.77
C ARG A 93 4.98 -10.34 1.70
N ALA A 94 5.48 -11.54 1.94
CA ALA A 94 4.97 -12.72 1.23
C ALA A 94 3.43 -12.73 1.37
N PRO A 95 2.67 -13.11 0.32
CA PRO A 95 1.23 -13.27 0.46
C PRO A 95 0.99 -14.15 1.67
N GLU A 96 0.08 -13.73 2.55
CA GLU A 96 -0.27 -14.50 3.73
C GLU A 96 -0.46 -15.94 3.29
N ARG A 97 0.29 -16.88 3.90
CA ARG A 97 0.08 -18.30 3.63
C ARG A 97 -1.42 -18.46 3.74
N ARG A 98 -2.07 -18.88 2.64
CA ARG A 98 -3.40 -19.45 2.75
C ARG A 98 -3.22 -20.51 3.82
N GLU A 99 -3.80 -20.29 4.99
CA GLU A 99 -4.10 -21.39 5.89
C GLU A 99 -4.93 -22.31 5.00
N GLN A 100 -4.29 -23.33 4.45
CA GLN A 100 -5.02 -24.51 4.04
C GLN A 100 -5.73 -24.87 5.33
N LEU A 101 -7.02 -24.55 5.40
CA LEU A 101 -7.92 -25.13 6.37
C LEU A 101 -7.68 -26.62 6.19
N GLY A 102 -6.82 -27.16 7.06
CA GLY A 102 -6.60 -28.59 7.18
C GLY A 102 -7.98 -29.19 7.28
N ALA A 103 -8.15 -30.29 6.54
CA ALA A 103 -9.41 -30.99 6.34
C ALA A 103 -10.38 -30.81 7.51
N PRO A 104 -11.68 -30.58 7.25
CA PRO A 104 -12.66 -30.30 8.29
C PRO A 104 -12.46 -31.29 9.44
N PRO A 105 -12.40 -30.84 10.72
CA PRO A 105 -12.34 -31.78 11.83
C PRO A 105 -13.52 -32.71 11.63
N ASP A 106 -13.22 -34.01 11.50
CA ASP A 106 -14.19 -35.06 11.19
C ASP A 106 -15.49 -34.74 11.92
N ILE A 107 -16.46 -34.26 11.15
CA ILE A 107 -17.80 -34.07 11.66
C ILE A 107 -18.30 -35.50 11.78
N CYS A 108 -18.14 -36.08 12.97
CA CYS A 108 -18.84 -37.29 13.37
C CYS A 108 -20.33 -36.99 13.22
N PHE A 109 -20.86 -37.24 12.03
CA PHE A 109 -22.28 -37.20 11.74
C PHE A 109 -22.88 -38.31 12.59
N ARG A 110 -23.31 -37.97 13.80
CA ARG A 110 -24.07 -38.85 14.68
C ARG A 110 -25.42 -39.03 14.01
N GLY A 111 -25.47 -39.95 13.06
CA GLY A 111 -26.68 -40.34 12.37
C GLY A 111 -27.72 -40.72 13.43
N THR A 112 -28.76 -39.89 13.53
CA THR A 112 -29.98 -40.25 14.22
C THR A 112 -30.70 -41.32 13.40
N GLY A 113 -30.28 -42.57 13.58
CA GLY A 113 -31.11 -43.74 13.29
C GLY A 113 -31.98 -44.07 14.51
N PRO A 114 -33.25 -44.46 14.34
CA PRO A 114 -34.16 -44.69 15.45
C PRO A 114 -33.95 -46.07 16.10
N GLY A 115 -33.88 -46.11 17.43
CA GLY A 115 -33.88 -47.32 18.28
C GLY A 115 -32.48 -47.91 18.53
N ARG A 116 -32.08 -48.31 19.74
CA ARG A 116 -32.77 -48.64 21.00
C ARG A 116 -31.87 -48.26 22.19
N SER A 117 -32.50 -48.18 23.37
CA SER A 117 -32.00 -48.26 24.77
C SER A 117 -30.50 -48.54 24.95
N SER A 118 -29.75 -47.99 25.90
CA SER A 118 -29.99 -47.31 27.18
C SER A 118 -28.60 -47.04 27.74
N SER A 119 -28.31 -45.85 28.26
CA SER A 119 -27.43 -45.63 29.43
C SER A 119 -27.07 -44.15 29.52
N SER A 120 -27.21 -43.66 30.74
CA SER A 120 -27.12 -42.31 31.26
C SER A 120 -25.71 -41.70 31.24
N ALA A 121 -25.60 -40.47 30.71
CA ALA A 121 -24.81 -39.38 31.31
C ALA A 121 -25.05 -38.07 30.55
N PRO A 122 -25.55 -36.99 31.17
CA PRO A 122 -25.43 -35.67 30.59
C PRO A 122 -24.06 -35.08 30.93
N CYS A 123 -23.25 -34.81 29.90
CA CYS A 123 -22.07 -33.95 30.00
C CYS A 123 -22.51 -32.54 30.45
N SER A 124 -22.19 -32.18 31.70
CA SER A 124 -22.31 -30.82 32.19
C SER A 124 -21.13 -29.98 31.66
N TRP A 125 -21.40 -29.14 30.66
CA TRP A 125 -20.54 -28.00 30.32
C TRP A 125 -20.96 -26.83 31.22
N THR A 126 -20.12 -26.46 32.19
CA THR A 126 -20.26 -25.19 32.91
C THR A 126 -19.15 -24.25 32.47
N PRO A 127 -19.44 -23.05 31.93
CA PRO A 127 -18.43 -22.03 31.72
C PRO A 127 -18.12 -21.38 33.08
N SER A 128 -16.86 -21.44 33.51
CA SER A 128 -16.38 -20.70 34.68
C SER A 128 -16.24 -19.21 34.33
N THR A 129 -17.14 -18.39 34.86
CA THR A 129 -16.98 -16.93 34.91
C THR A 129 -15.90 -16.60 35.93
N GLY A 130 -14.75 -16.10 35.48
CA GLY A 130 -13.71 -15.51 36.32
C GLY A 130 -13.89 -14.00 36.40
N PHE A 131 -13.82 -13.46 37.63
CA PHE A 131 -13.78 -12.04 37.98
C PHE A 131 -12.56 -11.32 37.39
#